data_AF-A0A7S3S6Z2-F1
#
_entry.id   AF-A0A7S3S6Z2-F1
#
_cell.length_a   1.000
_cell.length_b   1.000
_cell.length_c   1.000
_cell.angle_alpha   90.00
_cell.angle_beta   90.00
_cell.angle_gamma   90.00
#
_symmetry.space_group_name_H-M   'P 1'
#
loop_
_entity.id
_entity.type
_entity.pdbx_description
1 polymer ?
#
loop_
_entity_poly.entity_id
_entity_poly.type
_entity_poly.pdbx_seq_one_letter_code
_entity_poly.pdbx_strand_id
1 'polypeptide(L)'
;EEGGEEVDDQSSEEEDEEEEEEEGDMNDAWANGEGPDGMGCTAVVALIRGGDEPEVICANAGDSRCLLARGQRALDLSKDHKPTNKPERLRIQKAGGFVSNEGRVDGNLNLSRSFGDFAYKKDKGIKPIEQKISAEA
;
A
#
# COMPACT_ATOMS: atom_id res chain seq x y z
N GLU A 1 36.86 46.15 -53.28
CA GLU A 1 37.78 45.28 -52.53
C GLU A 1 37.49 45.57 -51.07
N GLU A 2 36.46 44.92 -50.51
CA GLU A 2 36.48 43.55 -49.93
C GLU A 2 37.28 43.53 -48.62
N GLY A 3 36.82 43.05 -47.48
CA GLY A 3 35.55 42.42 -47.04
C GLY A 3 35.34 42.79 -45.56
N GLY A 4 34.16 42.67 -44.95
CA GLY A 4 33.21 41.57 -45.00
C GLY A 4 33.31 40.84 -43.65
N GLU A 5 32.36 41.09 -42.76
CA GLU A 5 32.25 40.55 -41.40
C GLU A 5 32.24 39.01 -41.37
N GLU A 6 33.00 38.42 -40.46
CA GLU A 6 32.84 37.01 -40.06
C GLU A 6 32.15 36.97 -38.69
N VAL A 7 30.86 36.64 -38.71
CA VAL A 7 30.07 36.25 -37.55
C VAL A 7 30.22 34.74 -37.41
N ASP A 8 30.86 34.30 -36.32
CA ASP A 8 31.03 32.89 -35.97
C ASP A 8 29.70 32.35 -35.44
N ASP A 9 28.97 31.64 -36.30
CA ASP A 9 27.79 30.85 -35.96
C ASP A 9 28.27 29.49 -35.42
N GLN A 10 28.39 29.38 -34.10
CA GLN A 10 28.54 28.09 -33.45
C GLN A 10 27.17 27.67 -32.92
N SER A 11 26.44 26.96 -33.77
CA SER A 11 25.29 26.16 -33.38
C SER A 11 25.73 25.17 -32.30
N SER A 12 25.15 25.29 -31.11
CA SER A 12 25.28 24.30 -30.05
C SER A 12 24.47 23.08 -30.46
N GLU A 13 25.15 22.01 -30.86
CA GLU A 13 24.53 20.70 -31.02
C GLU A 13 24.09 20.24 -29.62
N GLU A 14 22.78 20.26 -29.37
CA GLU A 14 22.18 19.62 -28.19
C GLU A 14 22.30 18.10 -28.42
N GLU A 15 23.27 17.48 -27.75
CA GLU A 15 23.34 16.02 -27.65
C GLU A 15 22.17 15.57 -26.77
N ASP A 16 21.10 15.07 -27.41
CA ASP A 16 20.04 14.34 -26.73
C ASP A 16 20.66 13.08 -26.10
N GLU A 17 20.97 13.15 -24.80
CA GLU A 17 21.27 11.97 -24.00
C GLU A 17 20.00 11.10 -23.95
N GLU A 18 19.90 10.12 -24.84
CA GLU A 18 18.92 9.04 -24.71
C GLU A 18 19.20 8.32 -23.39
N GLU A 19 18.44 8.64 -22.34
CA GLU A 19 18.39 7.83 -21.13
C GLU A 19 17.91 6.43 -21.56
N GLU A 20 18.83 5.49 -21.73
CA GLU A 20 18.51 4.08 -21.83
C GLU A 20 17.77 3.70 -20.54
N GLU A 21 16.44 3.64 -20.59
CA GLU A 21 15.66 2.97 -19.56
C GLU A 21 16.15 1.52 -19.56
N GLU A 22 17.04 1.16 -18.61
CA GLU A 22 17.40 -0.23 -18.38
C GLU A 22 16.08 -0.96 -18.11
N GLU A 23 15.59 -1.73 -19.08
CA GLU A 23 14.50 -2.69 -18.89
C GLU A 23 15.00 -3.73 -17.87
N GLY A 24 14.90 -3.39 -16.59
CA GLY A 24 15.18 -4.31 -15.50
C GLY A 24 14.39 -5.58 -15.74
N ASP A 25 15.06 -6.73 -15.64
CA ASP A 25 14.48 -8.05 -15.88
C ASP A 25 13.13 -8.11 -15.15
N MET A 26 12.03 -8.33 -15.88
CA MET A 26 10.67 -8.39 -15.31
C MET A 26 10.57 -9.39 -14.14
N ASN A 27 11.50 -10.34 -14.05
CA ASN A 27 11.64 -11.24 -12.90
C ASN A 27 12.11 -10.55 -11.61
N ASP A 28 12.94 -9.51 -11.69
CA ASP A 28 13.46 -8.77 -10.53
C ASP A 28 12.40 -7.85 -9.91
N ALA A 29 11.55 -7.24 -10.73
CA ALA A 29 10.38 -6.49 -10.26
C ALA A 29 9.46 -7.37 -9.40
N TRP A 30 9.20 -8.61 -9.80
CA TRP A 30 8.37 -9.54 -9.01
C TRP A 30 9.05 -10.03 -7.73
N ALA A 31 10.37 -10.20 -7.76
CA ALA A 31 11.15 -10.58 -6.57
C ALA A 31 11.16 -9.46 -5.52
N ASN A 32 11.12 -8.20 -5.96
CA ASN A 32 11.12 -7.01 -5.09
C ASN A 32 9.71 -6.54 -4.67
N GLY A 33 8.65 -7.21 -5.12
CA GLY A 33 7.27 -6.84 -4.78
C GLY A 33 6.67 -5.73 -5.64
N GLU A 34 7.26 -5.46 -6.80
CA GLU A 34 6.78 -4.50 -7.81
C GLU A 34 5.83 -5.18 -8.83
N GLY A 35 5.54 -6.48 -8.64
CA GLY A 35 4.53 -7.23 -9.39
C GLY A 35 3.16 -7.32 -8.68
N PRO A 36 2.21 -8.06 -9.28
CA PRO A 36 0.87 -8.28 -8.70
C PRO A 36 0.86 -8.83 -7.27
N ASP A 37 1.92 -9.57 -6.91
CA ASP A 37 2.12 -10.10 -5.56
C ASP A 37 2.33 -9.04 -4.48
N GLY A 38 2.87 -7.87 -4.84
CA GLY A 38 3.06 -6.75 -3.91
C GLY A 38 1.95 -5.72 -3.96
N MET A 39 0.97 -5.88 -4.85
CA MET A 39 -0.21 -5.02 -4.91
C MET A 39 -1.25 -5.48 -3.87
N GLY A 40 -1.83 -4.51 -3.19
CA GLY A 40 -2.87 -4.73 -2.20
C GLY A 40 -3.84 -3.57 -2.09
N CYS A 41 -4.98 -3.80 -1.44
CA CYS A 41 -5.97 -2.76 -1.19
C CYS A 41 -6.60 -2.89 0.19
N THR A 42 -7.04 -1.76 0.72
CA THR A 42 -7.93 -1.72 1.88
C THR A 42 -9.37 -1.99 1.44
N ALA A 43 -10.21 -2.35 2.39
CA ALA A 43 -11.65 -2.36 2.19
C ALA A 43 -12.37 -1.99 3.48
N VAL A 44 -13.39 -1.16 3.36
CA VAL A 44 -14.36 -0.90 4.41
C VAL A 44 -15.75 -1.04 3.81
N VAL A 45 -16.59 -1.87 4.41
CA VAL A 45 -17.91 -2.23 3.88
C VAL A 45 -18.95 -2.06 4.97
N ALA A 46 -20.01 -1.32 4.65
CA ALA A 46 -21.19 -1.19 5.49
C ALA A 46 -22.37 -1.90 4.84
N LEU A 47 -22.90 -2.93 5.50
CA LEU A 47 -24.14 -3.61 5.12
C LEU A 47 -25.29 -3.03 5.93
N ILE A 48 -26.29 -2.49 5.24
CA ILE A 48 -27.50 -1.93 5.85
C ILE A 48 -28.66 -2.89 5.61
N ARG A 49 -29.23 -3.44 6.68
CA ARG A 49 -30.43 -4.28 6.62
C ARG A 49 -31.62 -3.48 7.16
N GLY A 50 -32.64 -3.31 6.33
CA GLY A 50 -33.90 -2.70 6.75
C GLY A 50 -34.83 -3.69 7.45
N GLY A 51 -36.09 -3.29 7.65
CA GLY A 51 -37.12 -4.09 8.33
C GLY A 51 -37.56 -3.45 9.64
N ASP A 52 -38.28 -4.22 10.46
CA ASP A 52 -38.78 -3.76 11.76
C ASP A 52 -37.63 -3.50 12.76
N GLU A 53 -36.50 -4.19 12.58
CA GLU A 53 -35.25 -3.99 13.33
C GLU A 53 -34.10 -3.65 12.37
N PRO A 54 -33.86 -2.35 12.09
CA PRO A 54 -32.82 -1.95 11.15
C PRO A 54 -31.42 -2.14 11.75
N GLU A 55 -30.50 -2.69 10.96
CA GLU A 55 -29.13 -2.97 11.37
C GLU A 55 -28.10 -2.37 10.42
N VAL A 56 -26.96 -1.98 10.97
CA VAL A 56 -25.77 -1.57 10.21
C VAL A 56 -24.60 -2.44 10.68
N ILE A 57 -24.05 -3.24 9.77
CA ILE A 57 -22.87 -4.07 10.02
C ILE A 57 -21.70 -3.44 9.27
N CYS A 58 -20.61 -3.18 9.97
CA CYS A 58 -19.38 -2.66 9.38
C CYS A 58 -18.28 -3.72 9.45
N ALA A 59 -17.58 -3.93 8.33
CA ALA A 59 -16.38 -4.75 8.24
C ALA A 59 -15.24 -3.89 7.68
N ASN A 60 -14.02 -4.02 8.22
CA ASN A 60 -12.87 -3.22 7.79
C ASN A 60 -11.58 -4.04 7.73
N ALA A 61 -10.91 -4.08 6.58
CA ALA A 61 -9.56 -4.59 6.43
C ALA A 61 -8.65 -3.48 5.89
N GLY A 62 -7.77 -2.94 6.73
CA GLY A 62 -6.89 -1.82 6.41
C GLY A 62 -7.19 -0.57 7.24
N ASP A 63 -6.78 0.58 6.72
CA ASP A 63 -6.88 1.86 7.42
C ASP A 63 -7.86 2.86 6.78
N SER A 64 -8.68 2.39 5.85
CA SER A 64 -9.94 3.07 5.53
C SER A 64 -10.87 3.07 6.75
N ARG A 65 -11.79 4.03 6.80
CA ARG A 65 -12.63 4.26 7.99
C ARG A 65 -14.10 4.46 7.67
N CYS A 66 -14.96 3.85 8.47
CA CYS A 66 -16.41 4.06 8.45
C CYS A 66 -16.87 4.77 9.72
N LEU A 67 -17.68 5.81 9.52
CA LEU A 67 -18.31 6.61 10.55
C LEU A 67 -19.81 6.66 10.29
N LEU A 68 -20.62 6.54 11.34
CA LEU A 68 -22.05 6.79 11.28
C LEU A 68 -22.37 8.16 11.90
N ALA A 69 -22.90 9.07 11.08
CA ALA A 69 -23.43 10.33 11.55
C ALA A 69 -24.93 10.19 11.89
N ARG A 70 -25.31 10.53 13.13
CA ARG A 70 -26.72 10.57 13.56
C ARG A 70 -26.95 11.82 14.41
N GLY A 71 -27.76 12.75 13.89
CA GLY A 71 -27.96 14.05 14.51
C GLY A 71 -26.64 14.83 14.56
N GLN A 72 -26.25 15.30 15.75
CA GLN A 72 -25.00 16.04 15.97
C GLN A 72 -23.85 15.15 16.49
N ARG A 73 -23.94 13.83 16.27
CA ARG A 73 -22.94 12.86 16.76
C ARG A 73 -22.38 12.04 15.60
N ALA A 74 -21.08 11.83 15.61
CA ALA A 74 -20.39 10.84 14.77
C ALA A 74 -19.95 9.66 15.64
N LEU A 75 -20.20 8.44 15.16
CA LEU A 75 -19.80 7.20 15.81
C LEU A 75 -18.85 6.43 14.88
N ASP A 76 -17.67 6.07 15.39
CA ASP A 76 -16.76 5.16 14.68
C ASP A 76 -17.42 3.77 14.57
N LEU A 77 -17.64 3.31 13.33
CA LEU A 77 -18.12 1.95 13.06
C LEU A 77 -16.96 0.98 12.76
N SER A 78 -15.78 1.49 12.40
CA SER A 78 -14.58 0.70 12.19
C SER A 78 -13.41 1.20 13.03
N LYS A 79 -12.35 0.40 13.08
CA LYS A 79 -11.05 0.78 13.65
C LYS A 79 -9.97 0.54 12.60
N ASP A 80 -9.09 1.51 12.42
CA ASP A 80 -7.98 1.37 11.47
C ASP A 80 -7.02 0.28 11.93
N HIS A 81 -6.63 -0.57 11.00
CA HIS A 81 -5.65 -1.63 11.21
C HIS A 81 -4.24 -1.13 10.93
N LYS A 82 -3.64 -0.47 11.92
CA LYS A 82 -2.26 0.03 11.87
C LYS A 82 -1.26 -0.98 12.45
N PRO A 83 -0.06 -1.16 11.86
CA PRO A 83 0.98 -2.06 12.40
C PRO A 83 1.36 -1.78 13.86
N THR A 84 1.25 -0.52 14.31
CA THR A 84 1.55 -0.11 15.68
C THR A 84 0.50 -0.54 16.69
N ASN A 85 -0.71 -0.94 16.26
CA ASN A 85 -1.74 -1.46 17.14
C ASN A 85 -1.22 -2.74 17.83
N LYS A 86 -1.40 -2.84 19.15
CA LYS A 86 -0.89 -3.97 19.95
C LYS A 86 -1.21 -5.36 19.36
N PRO A 87 -2.47 -5.70 18.98
CA PRO A 87 -2.75 -7.02 18.41
C PRO A 87 -2.05 -7.26 17.07
N GLU A 88 -2.02 -6.25 16.19
CA GLU A 88 -1.41 -6.33 14.86
C GLU A 88 0.11 -6.52 14.98
N ARG A 89 0.77 -5.70 15.80
CA ARG A 89 2.21 -5.81 16.08
C ARG A 89 2.60 -7.19 16.61
N LEU A 90 1.80 -7.75 17.53
CA LEU A 90 2.04 -9.09 18.07
C LEU A 90 1.88 -10.17 17.00
N ARG A 91 0.89 -10.06 16.11
CA ARG A 91 0.74 -10.98 14.97
C ARG A 91 1.96 -10.89 14.03
N ILE A 92 2.32 -9.67 13.63
CA ILE A 92 3.47 -9.41 12.74
C ILE A 92 4.76 -10.03 13.31
N GLN A 93 5.02 -9.83 14.60
CA GLN A 93 6.19 -10.39 15.28
C GLN A 93 6.16 -11.92 15.34
N LYS A 94 4.99 -12.51 15.63
CA LYS A 94 4.82 -13.98 15.63
C LYS A 94 5.02 -14.60 14.25
N ALA A 95 4.69 -13.87 13.19
CA ALA A 95 4.93 -14.25 11.80
C ALA A 95 6.38 -13.97 11.32
N GLY A 96 7.31 -13.68 12.25
CA GLY A 96 8.72 -13.43 11.94
C GLY A 96 9.00 -12.08 11.28
N GLY A 97 8.04 -11.14 11.29
CA GLY A 97 8.24 -9.77 10.83
C GLY A 97 8.56 -8.80 11.96
N PHE A 98 8.76 -7.53 11.63
CA PHE A 98 8.91 -6.46 12.61
C PHE A 98 8.09 -5.23 12.23
N VAL A 99 7.92 -4.32 13.18
CA VAL A 99 7.34 -2.99 12.94
C VAL A 99 8.44 -1.96 13.16
N SER A 100 8.79 -1.21 12.12
CA SER A 100 9.82 -0.17 12.18
C SER A 100 9.42 0.96 13.12
N ASN A 101 10.37 1.82 13.47
CA ASN A 101 10.10 3.01 14.29
C ASN A 101 9.09 3.97 13.64
N GLU A 102 8.98 3.93 12.31
CA GLU A 102 8.00 4.70 11.52
C GLU A 102 6.63 4.02 11.44
N GLY A 103 6.47 2.85 12.07
CA GLY A 103 5.21 2.12 12.10
C GLY A 103 4.94 1.28 10.84
N ARG A 104 5.97 0.87 10.10
CA ARG A 104 5.84 0.04 8.88
C ARG A 104 6.22 -1.41 9.12
N VAL A 105 5.48 -2.34 8.54
CA VAL A 105 5.79 -3.78 8.52
C VAL A 105 7.03 -4.00 7.68
N ASP A 106 8.03 -4.64 8.28
CA ASP A 106 9.34 -4.92 7.67
C ASP A 106 10.02 -3.68 7.04
N GLY A 107 9.70 -2.49 7.56
CA GLY A 107 10.21 -1.21 7.06
C GLY A 107 9.52 -0.68 5.80
N ASN A 108 8.62 -1.43 5.18
CA ASN A 108 8.03 -1.08 3.88
C ASN A 108 6.53 -0.71 3.99
N LEU A 109 5.67 -1.65 4.37
CA LEU A 109 4.22 -1.46 4.28
C LEU A 109 3.62 -0.78 5.51
N ASN A 110 2.84 0.28 5.35
CA ASN A 110 2.18 1.02 6.44
C ASN A 110 0.81 0.45 6.88
N LEU A 111 0.37 -0.65 6.25
CA LEU A 111 -0.85 -1.39 6.58
C LEU A 111 -0.51 -2.65 7.38
N SER A 112 -1.45 -3.07 8.23
CA SER A 112 -1.37 -4.40 8.87
C SER A 112 -2.43 -5.37 8.35
N ARG A 113 -3.46 -4.86 7.67
CA ARG A 113 -4.49 -5.69 7.03
C ARG A 113 -4.83 -5.16 5.66
N SER A 114 -5.08 -6.06 4.73
CA SER A 114 -5.40 -5.74 3.34
C SER A 114 -5.80 -7.00 2.57
N PHE A 115 -6.48 -6.80 1.45
CA PHE A 115 -6.53 -7.79 0.37
C PHE A 115 -5.29 -7.65 -0.53
N GLY A 116 -4.89 -8.72 -1.21
CA GLY A 116 -3.61 -8.74 -1.94
C GLY A 116 -2.42 -8.81 -0.99
N ASP A 117 -1.35 -8.06 -1.24
CA ASP A 117 -0.10 -8.06 -0.46
C ASP A 117 0.44 -9.47 -0.23
N PHE A 118 0.37 -10.32 -1.26
CA PHE A 118 0.74 -11.73 -1.18
C PHE A 118 2.21 -11.92 -0.82
N ALA A 119 3.08 -10.96 -1.13
CA ALA A 119 4.47 -10.92 -0.67
C ALA A 119 4.61 -11.11 0.86
N TYR A 120 3.63 -10.66 1.65
CA TYR A 120 3.61 -10.76 3.11
C TYR A 120 2.82 -11.97 3.65
N LYS A 121 2.33 -12.83 2.75
CA LYS A 121 1.40 -13.94 3.06
C LYS A 121 1.92 -15.30 2.56
N LYS A 122 3.23 -15.46 2.43
CA LYS A 122 3.88 -16.64 1.82
C LYS A 122 4.22 -17.77 2.80
N ASP A 123 4.05 -17.57 4.11
CA ASP A 123 4.40 -18.60 5.10
C ASP A 123 3.36 -19.72 5.12
N LYS A 124 3.73 -20.89 4.57
CA LYS A 124 2.86 -22.07 4.48
C LYS A 124 2.69 -22.80 5.83
N GLY A 125 3.49 -22.45 6.84
CA GLY A 125 3.47 -23.06 8.17
C GLY A 125 2.44 -22.45 9.13
N ILE A 126 1.87 -21.29 8.79
CA ILE A 126 0.91 -20.57 9.63
C ILE A 126 -0.40 -20.30 8.88
N LYS A 127 -1.49 -20.04 9.60
CA LYS A 127 -2.79 -19.79 8.98
C LYS A 127 -2.79 -18.45 8.21
N PRO A 128 -3.68 -18.26 7.21
CA PRO A 128 -3.78 -16.99 6.47
C PRO A 128 -3.99 -15.76 7.36
N ILE A 129 -4.73 -15.91 8.45
CA ILE A 129 -4.99 -14.87 9.47
C ILE A 129 -3.75 -14.53 10.33
N GLU A 130 -2.78 -15.43 10.40
CA GLU A 130 -1.58 -15.32 11.24
C GLU A 130 -0.40 -14.72 10.47
N GLN A 131 -0.52 -14.50 9.16
CA GLN A 131 0.49 -13.86 8.32
C GLN A 131 0.84 -12.45 8.80
N LYS A 132 1.97 -11.90 8.33
CA LYS A 132 2.39 -10.53 8.66
C LYS A 132 1.29 -9.52 8.31
N ILE A 133 0.66 -9.71 7.15
CA ILE A 133 -0.54 -8.99 6.72
C ILE A 133 -1.73 -9.94 6.68
N SER A 134 -2.84 -9.57 7.30
CA SER A 134 -4.09 -10.38 7.31
C SER A 134 -5.16 -9.76 6.42
N ALA A 135 -6.02 -10.58 5.82
CA ALA A 135 -7.22 -10.11 5.10
C ALA A 135 -8.50 -10.13 5.97
N GLU A 136 -8.37 -10.42 7.27
CA GLU A 136 -9.51 -10.50 8.18
C GLU A 136 -10.04 -9.11 8.60
N ALA A 137 -11.36 -8.98 8.66
CA ALA A 137 -12.06 -7.77 9.10
C ALA A 137 -12.10 -7.59 10.63
#